data_AF-A0A524HE01-F1
#
_entry.id   AF-A0A524HE01-F1
#
_cell.length_a   1.000
_cell.length_b   1.000
_cell.length_c   1.000
_cell.angle_alpha   90.00
_cell.angle_beta   90.00
_cell.angle_gamma   90.00
#
_symmetry.space_group_name_H-M   'P 1'
#
loop_
_entity.id
_entity.type
_entity.pdbx_description
1 polymer ?
#
loop_
_entity_poly.entity_id
_entity_poly.type
_entity_poly.pdbx_seq_one_letter_code
_entity_poly.pdbx_strand_id
1 'polypeptide(L)'
;ILEGASPLFVDDPAQIKGKRVLVVEDGPTLTHGGMAYGAGWVAARRFGAAEIVDPRPFSVGTIMETYLKYPTTGNVLPAMGYGDAQIRELEKTINNAEVDLVIIGTPIDLTHLMEINKPTQRVRYELQIIGQPTLEDLLKAKFS
;
A
#
# COMPACT_ATOMS: atom_id res chain seq x y z
N ILE A 1 -14.08 -0.62 -26.32
CA ILE A 1 -12.92 -0.59 -25.40
C ILE A 1 -13.05 0.71 -24.61
N LEU A 2 -12.95 0.68 -23.28
CA LEU A 2 -12.99 1.87 -22.43
C LEU A 2 -11.58 2.14 -21.91
N GLU A 3 -11.16 3.40 -21.93
CA GLU A 3 -9.91 3.82 -21.30
C GLU A 3 -10.19 4.18 -19.85
N GLY A 4 -9.24 3.90 -18.95
CA GLY A 4 -9.39 4.20 -17.54
C GLY A 4 -8.06 4.55 -16.89
N ALA A 5 -8.12 5.41 -15.88
CA ALA A 5 -7.03 5.69 -14.96
C ALA A 5 -7.41 5.26 -13.55
N SER A 6 -6.40 5.07 -12.71
CA SER A 6 -6.56 4.81 -11.28
C SER A 6 -5.75 5.86 -10.51
N PRO A 7 -6.25 7.12 -10.41
CA PRO A 7 -5.54 8.17 -9.69
C PRO A 7 -5.36 7.80 -8.22
N LEU A 8 -4.16 8.10 -7.69
CA LEU A 8 -3.83 7.93 -6.28
C LEU A 8 -4.28 9.15 -5.48
N PHE A 9 -4.95 8.90 -4.36
CA PHE A 9 -5.38 9.89 -3.38
C PHE A 9 -4.72 9.64 -2.03
N VAL A 10 -4.24 10.71 -1.41
CA VAL A 10 -3.66 10.75 -0.06
C VAL A 10 -4.22 11.97 0.63
N ASP A 11 -4.59 11.84 1.91
CA ASP A 11 -5.31 12.90 2.63
C ASP A 11 -4.44 14.13 2.92
N ASP A 12 -3.20 13.93 3.37
CA ASP A 12 -2.19 14.99 3.53
C ASP A 12 -0.86 14.60 2.85
N PRO A 13 -0.73 14.80 1.53
CA PRO A 13 0.47 14.42 0.79
C PRO A 13 1.70 15.25 1.18
N ALA A 14 1.52 16.44 1.79
CA ALA A 14 2.62 17.28 2.21
C ALA A 14 3.43 16.64 3.36
N GLN A 15 2.79 15.79 4.18
CA GLN A 15 3.47 15.03 5.22
C GLN A 15 4.48 14.02 4.67
N ILE A 16 4.36 13.58 3.41
CA ILE A 16 5.29 12.57 2.87
C ILE A 16 6.65 13.18 2.52
N LYS A 17 6.66 14.45 2.12
CA LYS A 17 7.85 15.11 1.54
C LYS A 17 9.02 15.14 2.53
N GLY A 18 10.16 14.62 2.09
CA GLY A 18 11.41 14.65 2.86
C GLY A 18 11.46 13.68 4.05
N LYS A 19 10.42 12.87 4.27
CA LYS A 19 10.39 11.89 5.37
C LYS A 19 11.00 10.55 4.96
N ARG A 20 11.55 9.84 5.94
CA ARG A 20 11.88 8.41 5.82
C ARG A 20 10.61 7.63 6.12
N VAL A 21 10.13 6.84 5.15
CA VAL A 21 8.81 6.22 5.21
C VAL A 21 8.89 4.71 5.19
N LEU A 22 8.02 4.07 5.96
CA LEU A 22 7.69 2.65 5.79
C LEU A 22 6.48 2.56 4.86
N VAL A 23 6.55 1.75 3.82
CA VAL A 23 5.44 1.51 2.91
C VAL A 23 4.88 0.11 3.15
N VAL A 24 3.60 0.02 3.48
CA VAL A 24 2.86 -1.25 3.66
C VAL A 24 2.00 -1.49 2.43
N GLU A 25 2.14 -2.66 1.81
CA GLU A 25 1.47 -3.01 0.55
C GLU A 25 0.74 -4.34 0.67
N ASP A 26 -0.20 -4.55 -0.24
CA ASP A 26 -0.90 -5.82 -0.36
C ASP A 26 0.00 -6.93 -0.90
N GLY A 27 0.16 -7.99 -0.12
CA GLY A 27 1.10 -9.09 -0.38
C GLY A 27 0.94 -9.80 -1.73
N PRO A 28 -0.29 -10.16 -2.18
CA PRO A 28 -0.53 -10.82 -3.47
C PRO A 28 -0.03 -10.01 -4.68
N THR A 29 -0.11 -8.68 -4.62
CA THR A 29 0.39 -7.80 -5.69
C THR A 29 1.90 -7.98 -5.91
N LEU A 30 2.65 -8.15 -4.83
CA LEU A 30 4.10 -8.24 -4.83
C LEU A 30 4.62 -9.66 -5.06
N THR A 31 3.86 -10.66 -4.59
CA THR A 31 4.29 -12.07 -4.57
C THR A 31 3.76 -12.88 -5.76
N HIS A 32 2.65 -12.45 -6.38
CA HIS A 32 1.98 -13.17 -7.48
C HIS A 32 1.57 -12.26 -8.66
N GLY A 33 1.47 -10.94 -8.46
CA GLY A 33 0.97 -9.99 -9.45
C GLY A 33 2.00 -9.48 -10.49
N GLY A 34 3.26 -9.90 -10.39
CA GLY A 34 4.33 -9.48 -11.31
C GLY A 34 4.78 -8.02 -11.18
N MET A 35 4.18 -7.24 -10.28
CA MET A 35 4.57 -5.86 -9.97
C MET A 35 5.50 -5.84 -8.75
N ALA A 36 6.69 -5.26 -8.91
CA ALA A 36 7.68 -5.16 -7.83
C ALA A 36 7.31 -4.13 -6.74
N TYR A 37 6.28 -3.30 -6.99
CA TYR A 37 5.84 -2.22 -6.13
C TYR A 37 4.34 -1.91 -6.34
N GLY A 38 3.67 -1.40 -5.30
CA GLY A 38 2.25 -1.08 -5.31
C GLY A 38 1.94 0.43 -5.18
N ALA A 39 0.71 0.74 -4.78
CA ALA A 39 0.18 2.11 -4.74
C ALA A 39 0.88 2.99 -3.68
N GLY A 40 1.19 2.41 -2.52
CA GLY A 40 1.96 3.04 -1.46
C GLY A 40 3.36 3.48 -1.91
N TRP A 41 4.04 2.61 -2.64
CA TRP A 41 5.39 2.89 -3.15
C TRP A 41 5.35 4.03 -4.19
N VAL A 42 4.38 3.99 -5.10
CA VAL A 42 4.20 5.05 -6.11
C VAL A 42 3.88 6.39 -5.42
N ALA A 43 3.02 6.39 -4.39
CA ALA A 43 2.71 7.59 -3.61
C ALA A 43 3.96 8.15 -2.91
N ALA A 44 4.74 7.29 -2.25
CA ALA A 44 5.98 7.70 -1.58
C ALA A 44 6.94 8.43 -2.53
N ARG A 45 7.14 7.89 -3.75
CA ARG A 45 7.97 8.53 -4.77
C ARG A 45 7.36 9.81 -5.31
N ARG A 46 6.07 9.78 -5.67
CA ARG A 46 5.35 10.91 -6.27
C ARG A 46 5.33 12.13 -5.35
N PHE A 47 5.17 11.92 -4.04
CA PHE A 47 5.10 12.99 -3.05
C PHE A 47 6.45 13.31 -2.38
N GLY A 48 7.54 12.69 -2.86
CA GLY A 48 8.90 13.11 -2.53
C GLY A 48 9.39 12.68 -1.15
N ALA A 49 9.04 11.46 -0.72
CA ALA A 49 9.70 10.84 0.44
C ALA A 49 11.23 10.84 0.25
N ALA A 50 11.97 11.10 1.32
CA ALA A 50 13.44 11.09 1.28
C ALA A 50 13.97 9.67 1.09
N GLU A 51 13.33 8.70 1.74
CA GLU A 51 13.75 7.30 1.73
C GLU A 51 12.52 6.39 1.91
N ILE A 52 12.50 5.27 1.19
CA ILE A 52 11.60 4.15 1.49
C ILE A 52 12.46 3.10 2.21
N VAL A 53 12.25 3.00 3.53
CA VAL A 53 13.10 2.21 4.43
C VAL A 53 12.82 0.71 4.25
N ASP A 54 13.89 -0.09 4.19
CA ASP A 54 13.76 -1.56 4.12
C ASP A 54 13.15 -2.09 5.43
N PRO A 55 11.97 -2.74 5.38
CA PRO A 55 11.32 -3.30 6.58
C PRO A 55 11.99 -4.55 7.15
N ARG A 56 12.88 -5.23 6.40
CA ARG A 56 13.46 -6.51 6.82
C ARG A 56 14.10 -6.50 8.21
N PRO A 57 14.90 -5.49 8.62
CA PRO A 57 15.51 -5.45 9.95
C PRO A 57 14.49 -5.40 11.11
N PHE A 58 13.25 -4.99 10.83
CA PHE A 58 12.19 -4.81 11.83
C PHE A 58 11.14 -5.94 11.80
N SER A 59 11.21 -6.80 10.78
CA SER A 59 10.20 -7.82 10.50
C SER A 59 10.29 -8.98 11.48
N VAL A 60 9.13 -9.49 11.90
CA VAL A 60 9.02 -10.60 12.85
C VAL A 60 8.15 -11.73 12.30
N GLY A 61 8.34 -12.95 12.81
CA GLY A 61 7.47 -14.10 12.53
C GLY A 61 7.32 -14.40 11.04
N THR A 62 6.08 -14.60 10.60
CA THR A 62 5.75 -15.01 9.23
C THR A 62 6.10 -13.95 8.17
N ILE A 63 6.26 -12.69 8.56
CA ILE A 63 6.70 -11.61 7.67
C ILE A 63 8.18 -11.80 7.30
N MET A 64 9.02 -12.18 8.25
CA MET A 64 10.42 -12.51 7.97
C MET A 64 10.52 -13.72 7.02
N GLU A 65 9.73 -14.76 7.28
CA GLU A 65 9.64 -15.94 6.42
C GLU A 65 9.18 -15.58 4.99
N THR A 66 8.29 -14.60 4.86
CA THR A 66 7.83 -14.09 3.56
C THR A 66 8.99 -13.52 2.75
N TYR A 67 9.88 -12.72 3.34
CA TYR A 67 11.06 -12.21 2.61
C TYR A 67 12.03 -13.31 2.21
N LEU A 68 12.17 -14.36 3.03
CA LEU A 68 13.00 -15.51 2.67
C LEU A 68 12.40 -16.30 1.50
N LYS A 69 11.08 -16.46 1.49
CA LYS A 69 10.34 -17.15 0.42
C LYS A 69 10.30 -16.33 -0.87
N TYR A 70 10.21 -15.00 -0.76
CA TYR A 70 10.10 -14.07 -1.89
C TYR A 70 11.21 -13.01 -1.81
N PRO A 71 12.48 -13.37 -2.10
CA PRO A 71 13.63 -12.48 -1.92
C PRO A 71 13.60 -11.24 -2.82
N THR A 72 12.85 -11.29 -3.93
CA THR A 72 12.64 -10.19 -4.88
C THR A 72 11.65 -9.14 -4.39
N THR A 73 10.98 -9.36 -3.25
CA THR A 73 10.13 -8.34 -2.61
C THR A 73 10.97 -7.09 -2.34
N GLY A 74 10.56 -5.93 -2.81
CA GLY A 74 11.33 -4.69 -2.64
C GLY A 74 11.38 -4.18 -1.20
N ASN A 75 11.69 -2.90 -1.04
CA ASN A 75 11.64 -2.21 0.26
C ASN A 75 10.20 -1.83 0.62
N VAL A 76 9.33 -2.83 0.73
CA VAL A 76 7.90 -2.67 1.05
C VAL A 76 7.50 -3.78 2.00
N LEU A 77 6.66 -3.47 2.98
CA LEU A 77 6.15 -4.42 3.96
C LEU A 77 4.91 -5.13 3.42
N PRO A 78 4.96 -6.43 3.10
CA PRO A 78 3.81 -7.14 2.58
C PRO A 78 2.83 -7.49 3.70
N ALA A 79 1.58 -7.09 3.55
CA ALA A 79 0.47 -7.58 4.37
C ALA A 79 -0.01 -8.93 3.79
N MET A 80 0.50 -10.05 4.34
CA MET A 80 0.27 -11.41 3.81
C MET A 80 -0.96 -12.13 4.39
N GLY A 81 -1.98 -11.37 4.80
CA GLY A 81 -3.19 -11.89 5.44
C GLY A 81 -3.45 -11.24 6.79
N TYR A 82 -4.62 -11.53 7.35
CA TYR A 82 -5.18 -10.82 8.51
C TYR A 82 -5.72 -11.77 9.57
N GLY A 83 -5.10 -12.96 9.73
CA GLY A 83 -5.33 -13.76 10.94
C GLY A 83 -4.73 -13.09 12.18
N ASP A 84 -5.22 -13.41 13.38
CA ASP A 84 -4.80 -12.76 14.63
C ASP A 84 -3.28 -12.68 14.81
N ALA A 85 -2.57 -13.77 14.51
CA ALA A 85 -1.11 -13.81 14.59
C ALA A 85 -0.46 -12.84 13.56
N GLN A 86 -0.96 -12.83 12.33
CA GLN A 86 -0.43 -11.98 11.26
C GLN A 86 -0.70 -10.49 11.54
N ILE A 87 -1.87 -10.14 12.09
CA ILE A 87 -2.19 -8.77 12.51
C ILE A 87 -1.18 -8.31 13.57
N ARG A 88 -0.93 -9.13 14.60
CA ARG A 88 0.04 -8.81 15.66
C ARG A 88 1.47 -8.69 15.15
N GLU A 89 1.88 -9.56 14.23
CA GLU A 89 3.21 -9.50 13.62
C GLU A 89 3.37 -8.25 12.73
N LEU A 90 2.34 -7.90 11.97
CA LEU A 90 2.31 -6.70 11.14
C LEU A 90 2.37 -5.44 12.00
N GLU A 91 1.55 -5.35 13.04
CA GLU A 91 1.57 -4.26 14.03
C GLU A 91 2.95 -4.10 14.66
N LYS A 92 3.52 -5.20 15.17
CA LYS A 92 4.85 -5.18 15.80
C LYS A 92 5.94 -4.76 14.82
N THR A 93 5.88 -5.22 13.57
CA THR A 93 6.85 -4.84 12.53
C THR A 93 6.76 -3.35 12.22
N ILE A 94 5.55 -2.81 12.05
CA ILE A 94 5.31 -1.38 11.82
C ILE A 94 5.79 -0.55 13.01
N ASN A 95 5.47 -0.98 14.23
CA ASN A 95 5.81 -0.26 15.45
C ASN A 95 7.32 -0.31 15.77
N ASN A 96 8.04 -1.34 15.33
CA ASN A 96 9.50 -1.43 15.44
C ASN A 96 10.26 -0.62 14.38
N ALA A 97 9.64 -0.31 13.24
CA ALA A 97 10.34 0.36 12.15
C ALA A 97 10.84 1.75 12.56
N GLU A 98 12.09 2.09 12.23
CA GLU A 98 12.67 3.40 12.51
C GLU A 98 12.39 4.39 11.37
N VAL A 99 11.15 4.89 11.31
CA VAL A 99 10.63 5.76 10.24
C VAL A 99 9.84 6.93 10.81
N ASP A 100 9.71 8.00 10.03
CA ASP A 100 8.96 9.21 10.40
C ASP A 100 7.45 9.10 10.09
N LEU A 101 7.08 8.24 9.14
CA LEU A 101 5.72 8.08 8.63
C LEU A 101 5.49 6.67 8.08
N VAL A 102 4.27 6.15 8.23
CA VAL A 102 3.83 4.90 7.60
C VAL A 102 2.84 5.21 6.48
N ILE A 103 3.09 4.69 5.29
CA ILE A 103 2.20 4.78 4.14
C ILE A 103 1.46 3.46 3.99
N ILE A 104 0.13 3.49 4.10
CA ILE A 104 -0.75 2.32 3.99
C ILE A 104 -1.28 2.26 2.55
N GLY A 105 -0.74 1.33 1.76
CA GLY A 105 -1.16 1.03 0.38
C GLY A 105 -2.12 -0.16 0.27
N THR A 106 -2.61 -0.70 1.39
CA THR A 106 -3.55 -1.82 1.39
C THR A 106 -4.99 -1.37 1.09
N PRO A 107 -5.83 -2.22 0.46
CA PRO A 107 -7.24 -1.90 0.23
C PRO A 107 -8.00 -1.59 1.52
N ILE A 108 -7.72 -2.35 2.58
CA ILE A 108 -8.31 -2.14 3.90
C ILE A 108 -7.55 -1.07 4.69
N ASP A 109 -8.25 -0.41 5.61
CA ASP A 109 -7.64 0.52 6.55
C ASP A 109 -7.02 -0.23 7.74
N LEU A 110 -5.69 -0.27 7.83
CA LEU A 110 -5.02 -1.00 8.90
C LEU A 110 -5.23 -0.36 10.28
N THR A 111 -5.55 0.94 10.33
CA THR A 111 -5.80 1.66 11.59
C THR A 111 -7.05 1.14 12.32
N HIS A 112 -7.93 0.41 11.62
CA HIS A 112 -9.09 -0.25 12.23
C HIS A 112 -8.78 -1.64 12.78
N LEU A 113 -7.63 -2.22 12.44
CA LEU A 113 -7.24 -3.58 12.84
C LEU A 113 -6.16 -3.63 13.91
N MET A 114 -5.34 -2.58 14.01
CA MET A 114 -4.18 -2.53 14.90
C MET A 114 -3.84 -1.10 15.31
N GLU A 115 -3.08 -0.96 16.40
CA GLU A 115 -2.60 0.33 16.87
C GLU A 115 -1.23 0.66 16.25
N ILE A 116 -1.21 1.63 15.33
CA ILE A 116 0.02 2.13 14.73
C ILE A 116 0.47 3.36 15.52
N ASN A 117 1.61 3.25 16.19
CA ASN A 117 2.13 4.31 17.08
C ASN A 117 2.89 5.43 16.34
N LYS A 118 2.70 5.53 15.02
CA LYS A 118 3.36 6.49 14.13
C LYS A 118 2.34 7.24 13.32
N PRO A 119 2.67 8.48 12.87
CA PRO A 119 1.87 9.15 11.86
C PRO A 119 1.67 8.25 10.64
N THR A 120 0.45 8.24 10.09
CA THR A 120 0.10 7.41 8.93
C THR A 120 -0.51 8.25 7.81
N GLN A 121 -0.34 7.79 6.57
CA GLN A 121 -1.06 8.28 5.41
C GLN A 121 -1.59 7.08 4.62
N ARG A 122 -2.89 7.08 4.33
CA ARG A 122 -3.50 6.02 3.53
C ARG A 122 -3.55 6.43 2.06
N VAL A 123 -3.17 5.49 1.20
CA VAL A 123 -3.26 5.65 -0.25
C VAL A 123 -4.53 4.96 -0.72
N ARG A 124 -5.40 5.73 -1.36
CA ARG A 124 -6.62 5.23 -2.00
C ARG A 124 -6.47 5.34 -3.50
N TYR A 125 -7.10 4.43 -4.23
CA TYR A 125 -7.22 4.50 -5.67
C TYR A 125 -8.64 4.14 -6.08
N GLU A 126 -9.14 4.84 -7.08
CA GLU A 126 -10.49 4.64 -7.60
C GLU A 126 -10.40 4.51 -9.12
N LEU A 127 -11.12 3.55 -9.71
CA LEU A 127 -11.19 3.43 -11.16
C LEU A 127 -11.96 4.63 -11.72
N GLN A 128 -11.29 5.42 -12.54
CA GLN A 128 -11.87 6.52 -13.28
C GLN A 128 -11.87 6.17 -14.76
N ILE A 129 -13.04 6.13 -15.39
CA ILE A 129 -13.14 5.95 -16.85
C ILE A 129 -12.82 7.28 -17.52
N ILE A 130 -11.95 7.23 -18.51
CA ILE A 130 -11.54 8.37 -19.32
C ILE A 130 -12.25 8.29 -20.66
N GLY A 131 -12.78 9.43 -21.11
CA GLY A 131 -13.39 9.57 -22.43
C GLY A 131 -14.88 9.24 -22.47
N GLN A 132 -15.39 9.08 -23.70
CA GLN A 132 -16.80 8.86 -24.04
C GLN A 132 -16.89 7.65 -24.99
N PRO A 133 -17.95 6.80 -24.88
CA PRO A 133 -19.03 6.85 -23.90
C PRO A 133 -18.56 6.42 -22.49
N THR A 134 -19.18 6.97 -21.45
CA THR A 134 -18.91 6.55 -20.06
C THR A 134 -19.55 5.18 -19.75
N LEU A 135 -19.19 4.55 -18.62
CA LEU A 135 -19.89 3.34 -18.16
C LEU A 135 -21.37 3.61 -17.91
N GLU A 136 -21.71 4.79 -17.40
CA GLU A 136 -23.11 5.18 -17.19
C GLU A 136 -23.87 5.26 -18.52
N ASP A 137 -23.26 5.81 -19.57
CA ASP A 137 -23.88 5.89 -20.90
C ASP A 137 -24.15 4.49 -21.48
N LEU A 138 -23.22 3.57 -21.30
CA LEU A 138 -23.38 2.17 -21.75
C LEU A 138 -24.43 1.42 -20.94
N LEU A 139 -24.47 1.62 -19.62
CA LEU A 139 -25.47 1.01 -18.75
C LEU A 139 -26.87 1.54 -19.09
N LYS A 140 -27.02 2.85 -19.32
CA LYS A 140 -28.27 3.43 -19.81
C LYS A 140 -28.65 2.81 -21.14
N ALA A 141 -27.79 2.84 -22.15
CA ALA A 141 -28.11 2.33 -23.49
C ALA A 141 -28.47 0.83 -23.54
N LYS A 142 -27.98 0.01 -22.60
CA LYS A 142 -28.21 -1.43 -22.57
C LYS A 142 -29.44 -1.86 -21.76
N PHE A 143 -29.82 -1.04 -20.77
CA PHE A 143 -30.90 -1.36 -19.82
C PHE A 143 -32.05 -0.34 -19.83
N SER A 144 -32.08 0.56 -20.82
CA SER A 144 -33.29 1.31 -21.22
C SER A 144 -33.96 0.64 -22.42
#